data_AF-A0A917WUW4-F1
#
_entry.id   AF-A0A917WUW4-F1
#
_cell.length_a   1.000
_cell.length_b   1.000
_cell.length_c   1.000
_cell.angle_alpha   90.00
_cell.angle_beta   90.00
_cell.angle_gamma   90.00
#
_symmetry.space_group_name_H-M   'P 1'
#
loop_
_entity.id
_entity.type
_entity.pdbx_description
1 polymer ?
#
loop_
_entity_poly.entity_id
_entity_poly.type
_entity_poly.pdbx_seq_one_letter_code
_entity_poly.pdbx_strand_id
1 'polypeptide(L)' 'MTIKIIKFKIKILRTIMIHKAKTKGITHPETVKSSQLLDSVLNRYQRIKQKSRYNYQQ' A
#
# COMPACT_ATOMS: atom_id res chain seq x y z
N MET A 1 -2.45 -15.01 -2.75
CA MET A 1 -1.84 -13.71 -3.13
C MET A 1 -0.43 -13.64 -2.56
N THR A 2 0.61 -13.60 -3.39
CA THR A 2 2.02 -13.65 -2.96
C THR A 2 2.56 -12.27 -2.55
N ILE A 3 3.66 -12.24 -1.78
CA ILE A 3 4.35 -11.01 -1.38
C ILE A 3 4.72 -10.14 -2.60
N LYS A 4 5.14 -10.77 -3.71
CA LYS A 4 5.46 -10.08 -4.97
C LYS A 4 4.28 -9.28 -5.51
N ILE A 5 3.08 -9.86 -5.53
CA ILE A 5 1.84 -9.19 -5.97
C ILE A 5 1.52 -7.99 -5.08
N ILE A 6 1.72 -8.12 -3.76
CA ILE A 6 1.43 -7.03 -2.81
C ILE A 6 2.41 -5.87 -3.01
N LYS A 7 3.72 -6.15 -3.17
CA LYS A 7 4.73 -5.12 -3.50
C LYS A 7 4.40 -4.40 -4.80
N PHE A 8 3.95 -5.14 -5.82
CA PHE A 8 3.54 -4.56 -7.10
C PHE A 8 2.33 -3.62 -6.93
N LYS A 9 1.29 -4.04 -6.19
CA LYS A 9 0.14 -3.18 -5.88
C LYS A 9 0.53 -1.93 -5.11
N ILE A 10 1.46 -2.01 -4.15
CA ILE A 10 2.00 -0.85 -3.43
C ILE A 10 2.64 0.13 -4.41
N LYS A 11 3.45 -0.36 -5.35
CA LYS A 11 4.10 0.49 -6.36
C LYS A 11 3.07 1.22 -7.23
N ILE A 12 2.07 0.50 -7.75
CA ILE A 12 1.00 1.10 -8.57
C ILE A 12 0.24 2.16 -7.78
N LEU A 13 -0.21 1.83 -6.56
CA LEU A 13 -1.01 2.75 -5.76
C LEU A 13 -0.24 4.01 -5.36
N ARG A 14 1.08 3.89 -5.08
CA ARG A 14 1.95 5.06 -4.88
C ARG A 14 2.01 5.95 -6.10
N THR A 15 2.22 5.38 -7.29
CA THR A 15 2.25 6.17 -8.53
C THR A 15 0.93 6.91 -8.76
N ILE A 16 -0.21 6.23 -8.58
CA ILE A 16 -1.54 6.84 -8.74
C ILE A 16 -1.75 7.96 -7.72
N MET A 17 -1.43 7.73 -6.44
CA MET A 17 -1.58 8.73 -5.39
C MET A 17 -0.73 9.96 -5.66
N ILE A 18 0.54 9.79 -6.05
CA ILE A 18 1.44 10.90 -6.39
C ILE A 18 0.91 11.67 -7.60
N HIS A 19 0.46 10.98 -8.64
CA HIS A 19 -0.11 11.64 -9.81
C HIS A 19 -1.35 12.48 -9.44
N LYS A 20 -2.25 11.94 -8.62
CA LYS A 20 -3.43 12.66 -8.12
C LYS A 20 -3.07 13.82 -7.21
N ALA A 21 -2.09 13.65 -6.32
CA ALA A 21 -1.59 14.72 -5.48
C ALA A 21 -1.03 15.89 -6.31
N LYS A 22 -0.30 15.59 -7.38
CA LYS A 22 0.26 16.59 -8.30
C LYS A 22 -0.81 17.29 -9.14
N THR A 23 -1.85 16.58 -9.57
CA THR A 23 -2.87 17.11 -10.50
C THR A 23 -4.07 17.74 -9.81
N LYS A 24 -4.44 17.23 -8.63
CA LYS A 24 -5.67 17.62 -7.90
C LYS A 24 -5.40 18.17 -6.50
N GLY A 25 -4.18 18.01 -5.97
CA GLY A 25 -3.82 18.39 -4.61
C GLY A 25 -3.90 17.22 -3.61
N ILE A 26 -3.21 17.39 -2.48
CA ILE A 26 -3.08 16.34 -1.44
C ILE A 26 -4.37 16.11 -0.65
N THR A 27 -5.21 17.14 -0.50
CA THR A 27 -6.49 17.08 0.22
C THR A 27 -7.66 16.68 -0.67
N HIS A 28 -7.45 16.57 -1.98
CA HIS A 28 -8.51 16.20 -2.91
C HIS A 28 -9.09 14.81 -2.55
N PRO A 29 -10.43 14.61 -2.56
CA PRO A 29 -11.05 13.36 -2.14
C PRO A 29 -10.48 12.10 -2.83
N GLU A 30 -10.13 12.22 -4.11
CA GLU A 30 -9.51 11.10 -4.83
C GLU A 30 -8.07 10.80 -4.40
N THR A 31 -7.29 11.80 -4.00
CA THR A 31 -5.94 11.63 -3.48
C THR A 31 -6.01 10.95 -2.12
N VAL A 32 -6.93 11.42 -1.25
CA VAL A 32 -7.22 10.81 0.06
C VAL A 32 -7.67 9.36 -0.10
N LYS A 33 -8.60 9.07 -1.00
CA LYS A 33 -9.05 7.70 -1.30
C LYS A 33 -7.90 6.80 -1.76
N SER A 34 -7.01 7.31 -2.61
CA SER A 34 -5.82 6.58 -3.04
C SER A 34 -4.82 6.34 -1.91
N SER A 35 -4.69 7.29 -0.96
CA SER A 35 -3.89 7.10 0.27
C SER A 35 -4.46 5.99 1.15
N GLN A 36 -5.77 6.00 1.42
CA GLN A 36 -6.43 4.98 2.24
C GLN A 36 -6.30 3.57 1.64
N LEU A 37 -6.41 3.47 0.30
CA LEU A 37 -6.19 2.19 -0.40
C LEU A 37 -4.74 1.73 -0.28
N LEU A 38 -3.78 2.66 -0.41
CA LEU A 38 -2.36 2.35 -0.22
C LEU A 38 -2.08 1.86 1.20
N ASP A 39 -2.64 2.51 2.22
CA ASP A 39 -2.48 2.15 3.63
C ASP A 39 -3.02 0.75 3.92
N SER A 40 -4.19 0.40 3.38
CA SER A 40 -4.76 -0.95 3.52
C SER A 40 -3.83 -2.04 2.96
N VAL A 41 -3.22 -1.79 1.80
CA VAL A 41 -2.27 -2.73 1.18
C VAL A 41 -0.95 -2.79 1.96
N LEU A 42 -0.46 -1.66 2.48
CA LEU A 42 0.72 -1.61 3.35
C LEU A 42 0.50 -2.38 4.65
N ASN A 43 -0.64 -2.21 5.29
CA ASN A 43 -1.02 -2.95 6.50
C ASN A 43 -1.09 -4.46 6.23
N ARG A 44 -1.63 -4.87 5.08
CA ARG A 44 -1.62 -6.28 4.68
C ARG A 44 -0.19 -6.81 4.46
N TYR A 45 0.67 -6.04 3.82
CA TYR A 45 2.07 -6.39 3.62
C TYR A 45 2.80 -6.58 4.96
N GLN A 46 2.62 -5.63 5.89
CA GLN A 46 3.20 -5.69 7.22
C GLN A 46 2.73 -6.92 7.99
N ARG A 47 1.42 -7.25 7.99
CA ARG A 47 0.90 -8.46 8.63
C ARG A 47 1.52 -9.75 8.07
N ILE A 48 1.70 -9.83 6.75
CA ILE A 48 2.33 -11.00 6.13
C ILE A 48 3.80 -11.11 6.55
N LYS A 49 4.53 -9.98 6.56
CA LYS A 49 5.92 -9.94 7.00
C LYS A 49 6.07 -10.31 8.49
N GLN A 50 5.15 -9.85 9.33
CA GLN A 50 5.12 -10.21 10.76
C GLN A 50 4.84 -11.70 10.94
N LYS A 51 3.82 -12.26 10.28
CA LYS A 51 3.54 -13.71 10.32
C LYS A 51 4.74 -14.56 9.87
N SER A 52 5.43 -14.16 8.80
CA SER A 52 6.64 -14.87 8.39
C SER A 52 7.73 -14.81 9.46
N ARG A 53 7.85 -13.72 10.24
CA ARG A 53 8.87 -13.58 11.28
C ARG A 53 8.58 -14.44 12.52
N TYR A 54 7.31 -14.62 12.89
CA TYR A 54 6.91 -15.50 14.00
C TYR A 54 7.13 -16.99 13.67
N ASN A 55 6.98 -17.39 12.41
CA ASN A 55 7.16 -18.80 11.99
C ASN A 55 8.63 -19.27 11.93
N TYR A 56 9.62 -18.40 12.21
CA TYR A 56 11.04 -18.75 12.29
C TYR A 56 11.56 -18.81 13.74
N GLN A 57 10.70 -18.61 14.74
CA GLN A 57 11.08 -18.61 16.15
C GLN A 57 10.40 -19.73 16.96
N GLN A 58 9.76 -20.68 16.28
CA GLN A 58 9.15 -21.91 16.80
C GLN A 58 9.79 -23.10 16.07
#